data_AF-A0A2A4NXW7-F1
#
_entry.id   AF-A0A2A4NXW7-F1
#
_cell.length_a   1.000
_cell.length_b   1.000
_cell.length_c   1.000
_cell.angle_alpha   90.00
_cell.angle_beta   90.00
_cell.angle_gamma   90.00
#
_symmetry.space_group_name_H-M   'P 1'
#
loop_
_entity.id
_entity.type
_entity.pdbx_description
1 polymer ?
#
loop_
_entity_poly.entity_id
_entity_poly.type
_entity_poly.pdbx_seq_one_letter_code
_entity_poly.pdbx_strand_id
1 'polypeptide(L)'
;MQNLWAQQAKSLPRALRLDGSPDQYSATNISLPGDFTVEVWVRLADGISNADGVLGRSGGADFNFHDARARFYGGPQLGDLVIAKRRLVAGAWTHVAVSRDQDGLFCVFIDGELDNIGAKNHIGVFSGLDIGRTSPPQTGTAGELMEFRVWDYARSEAEIRASFRRRASSAEPGLVAHFPFGGDEMSLAGGAYVAPIASSPRILDESDAVREEEKLNRFRAMLEKPGDAKRGEPLFRNLCLSCHTVAGEGAGVGPPLDGSSHRDLDSLLRAIATPNAAFEPGYRTYRLETHGGEMYEGYLVKQDELGTTIGFMGGAQIFVEFTEIRRGRFLDRSFMLPGLLDTLDEQMVADLFAKLSSLD
;
A
#
# COMPACT_ATOMS: atom_id res chain seq x y z
N MET A 1 -5.10 -26.71 24.67
CA MET A 1 -4.91 -26.31 23.25
C MET A 1 -6.06 -25.47 22.71
N GLN A 2 -7.34 -25.88 22.80
CA GLN A 2 -8.48 -25.09 22.25
C GLN A 2 -8.56 -23.61 22.71
N ASN A 3 -8.17 -23.28 23.95
CA ASN A 3 -8.14 -21.89 24.44
C ASN A 3 -7.05 -20.99 23.82
N LEU A 4 -5.91 -21.55 23.37
CA LEU A 4 -4.84 -20.77 22.72
C LEU A 4 -5.20 -20.40 21.28
N TRP A 5 -5.86 -21.31 20.56
CA TRP A 5 -6.33 -21.07 19.19
C TRP A 5 -7.49 -20.05 19.17
N ALA A 6 -8.40 -20.12 20.14
CA ALA A 6 -9.47 -19.14 20.28
C ALA A 6 -8.96 -17.73 20.68
N GLN A 7 -7.90 -17.65 21.49
CA GLN A 7 -7.24 -16.38 21.82
C GLN A 7 -6.43 -15.82 20.65
N GLN A 8 -5.68 -16.65 19.91
CA GLN A 8 -4.98 -16.23 18.69
C GLN A 8 -5.92 -15.83 17.55
N ALA A 9 -7.08 -16.48 17.41
CA ALA A 9 -8.08 -16.10 16.42
C ALA A 9 -8.72 -14.73 16.70
N LYS A 10 -8.77 -14.29 17.97
CA LYS A 10 -9.23 -12.95 18.36
C LYS A 10 -8.19 -11.85 18.11
N SER A 11 -6.90 -12.20 17.96
CA SER A 11 -5.83 -11.24 17.66
C SER A 11 -5.52 -11.11 16.17
N LEU A 12 -6.14 -11.92 15.31
CA LEU A 12 -5.94 -11.80 13.87
C LEU A 12 -6.59 -10.51 13.35
N PRO A 13 -5.91 -9.77 12.46
CA PRO A 13 -6.53 -8.69 11.70
C PRO A 13 -7.80 -9.19 11.01
N ARG A 14 -8.76 -8.29 10.87
CA ARG A 14 -10.07 -8.57 10.28
C ARG A 14 -10.35 -7.55 9.19
N ALA A 15 -11.11 -7.97 8.18
CA ALA A 15 -11.53 -7.13 7.08
C ALA A 15 -13.01 -7.37 6.76
N LEU A 16 -13.67 -6.35 6.21
CA LEU A 16 -14.93 -6.55 5.50
C LEU A 16 -14.68 -7.36 4.24
N ARG A 17 -15.44 -8.44 4.04
CA ARG A 17 -15.36 -9.29 2.85
C ARG A 17 -16.61 -9.14 2.01
N LEU A 18 -16.38 -8.97 0.70
CA LEU A 18 -17.40 -8.80 -0.31
C LEU A 18 -17.09 -9.75 -1.47
N ASP A 19 -18.10 -10.43 -2.02
CA ASP A 19 -17.92 -11.50 -3.00
C ASP A 19 -18.19 -11.10 -4.46
N GLY A 20 -18.49 -9.81 -4.70
CA GLY A 20 -18.87 -9.29 -6.02
C GLY A 20 -20.37 -9.14 -6.23
N SER A 21 -21.20 -9.57 -5.28
CA SER A 21 -22.66 -9.41 -5.36
C SER A 21 -23.07 -7.95 -5.15
N PRO A 22 -24.01 -7.40 -5.95
CA PRO A 22 -24.38 -5.97 -5.92
C PRO A 22 -25.09 -5.54 -4.63
N ASP A 23 -25.59 -6.47 -3.84
CA ASP A 23 -26.27 -6.25 -2.56
C ASP A 23 -25.33 -6.33 -1.35
N GLN A 24 -24.07 -6.73 -1.53
CA GLN A 24 -23.07 -6.78 -0.46
C GLN A 24 -22.39 -5.43 -0.26
N TYR A 25 -22.65 -4.80 0.88
CA TYR A 25 -22.02 -3.55 1.30
C TYR A 25 -22.24 -3.31 2.80
N SER A 26 -21.61 -2.27 3.34
CA SER A 26 -21.96 -1.72 4.66
C SER A 26 -22.77 -0.44 4.49
N ALA A 27 -24.00 -0.44 5.00
CA ALA A 27 -24.98 0.64 4.88
C ALA A 27 -24.65 1.84 5.80
N THR A 28 -23.59 2.57 5.43
CA THR A 28 -23.04 3.66 6.25
C THR A 28 -23.71 5.01 6.02
N ASN A 29 -24.34 5.24 4.86
CA ASN A 29 -25.01 6.50 4.52
C ASN A 29 -24.14 7.77 4.77
N ILE A 30 -22.84 7.67 4.45
CA ILE A 30 -21.85 8.75 4.66
C ILE A 30 -22.16 9.93 3.72
N SER A 31 -21.87 11.14 4.20
CA SER A 31 -21.84 12.36 3.41
C SER A 31 -20.47 13.02 3.47
N LEU A 32 -20.04 13.58 2.35
CA LEU A 32 -18.76 14.26 2.16
C LEU A 32 -19.00 15.74 1.75
N PRO A 33 -19.38 16.62 2.71
CA PRO A 33 -19.43 18.06 2.48
C PRO A 33 -18.03 18.67 2.52
N GLY A 34 -17.84 19.84 1.90
CA GLY A 34 -16.60 20.63 2.03
C GLY A 34 -15.31 19.84 1.76
N ASP A 35 -14.26 20.13 2.49
CA ASP A 35 -12.99 19.41 2.37
C ASP A 35 -13.14 18.00 2.94
N PHE A 36 -12.46 17.02 2.35
CA PHE A 36 -12.45 15.68 2.92
C PHE A 36 -11.24 14.86 2.50
N THR A 37 -11.00 13.78 3.24
CA THR A 37 -10.14 12.67 2.81
C THR A 37 -10.80 11.34 3.13
N VAL A 38 -10.89 10.44 2.16
CA VAL A 38 -11.32 9.04 2.36
C VAL A 38 -10.12 8.16 2.09
N GLU A 39 -9.79 7.25 3.02
CA GLU A 39 -8.65 6.36 2.90
C GLU A 39 -8.97 4.96 3.43
N VAL A 40 -8.37 3.93 2.82
CA VAL A 40 -8.66 2.53 3.12
C VAL A 40 -7.53 1.62 2.62
N TRP A 41 -7.35 0.46 3.26
CA TRP A 41 -6.61 -0.65 2.68
C TRP A 41 -7.55 -1.59 1.93
N VAL A 42 -7.22 -1.91 0.67
CA VAL A 42 -7.99 -2.83 -0.17
C VAL A 42 -7.15 -4.02 -0.61
N ARG A 43 -7.79 -5.18 -0.73
CA ARG A 43 -7.27 -6.35 -1.45
C ARG A 43 -8.38 -6.91 -2.32
N LEU A 44 -8.32 -6.60 -3.61
CA LEU A 44 -9.38 -6.91 -4.57
C LEU A 44 -9.11 -8.24 -5.29
N ALA A 45 -10.17 -8.90 -5.73
CA ALA A 45 -10.08 -10.09 -6.56
C ALA A 45 -9.56 -9.77 -7.97
N ASP A 46 -9.31 -10.81 -8.77
CA ASP A 46 -8.95 -10.66 -10.18
C ASP A 46 -10.05 -9.94 -10.96
N GLY A 47 -9.65 -9.16 -11.97
CA GLY A 47 -10.60 -8.41 -12.81
C GLY A 47 -11.02 -7.05 -12.25
N ILE A 48 -10.16 -6.40 -11.44
CA ILE A 48 -10.40 -5.09 -10.84
C ILE A 48 -10.94 -4.09 -11.87
N SER A 49 -12.15 -3.60 -11.64
CA SER A 49 -12.86 -2.72 -12.58
C SER A 49 -13.78 -1.74 -11.84
N ASN A 50 -14.63 -1.03 -12.58
CA ASN A 50 -15.65 -0.17 -12.00
C ASN A 50 -16.80 -0.94 -11.32
N ALA A 51 -16.78 -2.27 -11.37
CA ALA A 51 -17.59 -3.11 -10.49
C ALA A 51 -17.16 -3.00 -9.02
N ASP A 52 -15.89 -2.67 -8.76
CA ASP A 52 -15.32 -2.64 -7.41
C ASP A 52 -15.32 -1.23 -6.83
N GLY A 53 -15.95 -1.06 -5.67
CA GLY A 53 -16.13 0.21 -4.98
C GLY A 53 -15.62 0.19 -3.54
N VAL A 54 -15.00 1.30 -3.12
CA VAL A 54 -14.61 1.57 -1.73
C VAL A 54 -15.75 2.26 -0.98
N LEU A 55 -16.29 3.33 -1.56
CA LEU A 55 -17.33 4.16 -0.94
C LEU A 55 -18.17 4.75 -2.07
N GLY A 56 -19.46 4.43 -2.12
CA GLY A 56 -20.26 4.86 -3.25
C GLY A 56 -21.75 4.67 -3.07
N ARG A 57 -22.50 5.02 -4.11
CA ARG A 57 -23.93 4.73 -4.19
C ARG A 57 -24.29 4.27 -5.59
N SER A 58 -25.26 3.36 -5.65
CA SER A 58 -25.82 2.86 -6.91
C SER A 58 -26.29 4.01 -7.81
N GLY A 59 -25.79 4.05 -9.04
CA GLY A 59 -26.08 5.06 -10.08
C GLY A 59 -25.52 6.46 -9.80
N GLY A 60 -24.66 6.61 -8.79
CA GLY A 60 -24.17 7.92 -8.34
C GLY A 60 -22.65 8.04 -8.36
N ALA A 61 -22.14 8.89 -7.47
CA ALA A 61 -20.72 9.03 -7.25
C ALA A 61 -20.17 7.85 -6.45
N ASP A 62 -18.93 7.50 -6.73
CA ASP A 62 -18.21 6.47 -6.01
C ASP A 62 -16.68 6.66 -6.10
N PHE A 63 -16.03 6.35 -4.99
CA PHE A 63 -14.63 5.98 -4.95
C PHE A 63 -14.54 4.51 -5.34
N ASN A 64 -14.10 4.23 -6.56
CA ASN A 64 -14.06 2.89 -7.16
C ASN A 64 -12.76 2.70 -7.97
N PHE A 65 -12.74 1.71 -8.85
CA PHE A 65 -11.60 1.43 -9.72
C PHE A 65 -11.98 1.49 -11.21
N HIS A 66 -11.01 1.72 -12.10
CA HIS A 66 -11.19 1.62 -13.54
C HIS A 66 -9.87 1.20 -14.18
N ASP A 67 -9.86 0.12 -14.96
CA ASP A 67 -8.62 -0.44 -15.52
C ASP A 67 -7.56 -0.70 -14.43
N ALA A 68 -8.01 -1.33 -13.33
CA ALA A 68 -7.24 -1.55 -12.11
C ALA A 68 -6.66 -0.29 -11.43
N ARG A 69 -7.10 0.94 -11.77
CA ARG A 69 -6.65 2.18 -11.13
C ARG A 69 -7.70 2.73 -10.18
N ALA A 70 -7.31 3.15 -8.98
CA ALA A 70 -8.19 3.86 -8.07
C ALA A 70 -8.68 5.16 -8.70
N ARG A 71 -9.95 5.51 -8.53
CA ARG A 71 -10.52 6.76 -9.04
C ARG A 71 -11.63 7.28 -8.15
N PHE A 72 -11.87 8.58 -8.22
CA PHE A 72 -13.12 9.16 -7.71
C PHE A 72 -13.98 9.58 -8.91
N TYR A 73 -15.08 8.86 -9.11
CA TYR A 73 -16.06 9.14 -10.14
C TYR A 73 -17.22 9.93 -9.53
N GLY A 74 -17.47 11.15 -10.01
CA GLY A 74 -18.48 12.06 -9.48
C GLY A 74 -19.92 11.72 -9.89
N GLY A 75 -20.14 10.58 -10.55
CA GLY A 75 -21.44 10.18 -11.09
C GLY A 75 -21.64 10.59 -12.57
N PRO A 76 -22.80 10.24 -13.15
CA PRO A 76 -23.06 10.35 -14.59
C PRO A 76 -22.85 11.75 -15.17
N GLN A 77 -23.12 12.80 -14.38
CA GLN A 77 -23.02 14.19 -14.84
C GLN A 77 -21.60 14.76 -14.77
N LEU A 78 -20.77 14.28 -13.82
CA LEU A 78 -19.44 14.84 -13.57
C LEU A 78 -18.33 14.03 -14.25
N GLY A 79 -18.52 12.71 -14.36
CA GLY A 79 -17.48 11.80 -14.82
C GLY A 79 -16.36 11.62 -13.79
N ASP A 80 -15.18 11.23 -14.25
CA ASP A 80 -14.01 11.10 -13.39
C ASP A 80 -13.52 12.49 -12.92
N LEU A 81 -13.28 12.62 -11.62
CA LEU A 81 -12.68 13.80 -10.99
C LEU A 81 -11.17 13.60 -10.79
N VAL A 82 -10.75 12.39 -10.43
CA VAL A 82 -9.34 11.97 -10.41
C VAL A 82 -9.25 10.47 -10.71
N ILE A 83 -8.18 10.07 -11.42
CA ILE A 83 -7.83 8.66 -11.69
C ILE A 83 -6.35 8.49 -11.39
N ALA A 84 -6.00 7.43 -10.65
CA ALA A 84 -4.63 7.03 -10.40
C ALA A 84 -3.88 6.71 -11.69
N LYS A 85 -2.58 6.96 -11.72
CA LYS A 85 -1.68 6.50 -12.79
C LYS A 85 -1.33 5.03 -12.58
N ARG A 86 -1.03 4.67 -11.33
CA ARG A 86 -0.62 3.31 -10.92
C ARG A 86 -1.80 2.35 -10.94
N ARG A 87 -1.57 1.17 -11.52
CA ARG A 87 -2.50 0.04 -11.49
C ARG A 87 -2.28 -0.76 -10.21
N LEU A 88 -3.36 -1.16 -9.56
CA LEU A 88 -3.37 -2.13 -8.47
C LEU A 88 -3.16 -3.53 -9.03
N VAL A 89 -2.61 -4.40 -8.18
CA VAL A 89 -2.47 -5.82 -8.48
C VAL A 89 -3.51 -6.58 -7.68
N ALA A 90 -4.25 -7.48 -8.35
CA ALA A 90 -5.23 -8.32 -7.68
C ALA A 90 -4.58 -9.23 -6.63
N GLY A 91 -5.29 -9.49 -5.54
CA GLY A 91 -4.82 -10.29 -4.41
C GLY A 91 -3.72 -9.62 -3.56
N ALA A 92 -3.26 -8.43 -3.92
CA ALA A 92 -2.29 -7.64 -3.18
C ALA A 92 -3.00 -6.56 -2.34
N TRP A 93 -2.61 -6.44 -1.06
CA TRP A 93 -3.03 -5.30 -0.26
C TRP A 93 -2.39 -4.01 -0.77
N THR A 94 -3.21 -2.98 -0.93
CA THR A 94 -2.79 -1.62 -1.34
C THR A 94 -3.60 -0.61 -0.55
N HIS A 95 -2.93 0.43 -0.02
CA HIS A 95 -3.64 1.55 0.56
C HIS A 95 -4.04 2.53 -0.53
N VAL A 96 -5.29 2.96 -0.53
CA VAL A 96 -5.82 3.95 -1.47
C VAL A 96 -6.48 5.07 -0.70
N ALA A 97 -6.21 6.31 -1.10
CA ALA A 97 -6.87 7.49 -0.55
C ALA A 97 -7.27 8.47 -1.65
N VAL A 98 -8.35 9.19 -1.41
CA VAL A 98 -8.77 10.36 -2.19
C VAL A 98 -9.01 11.51 -1.24
N SER A 99 -8.44 12.68 -1.55
CA SER A 99 -8.77 13.93 -0.88
C SER A 99 -9.40 14.93 -1.83
N ARG A 100 -10.20 15.85 -1.27
CA ARG A 100 -10.70 17.06 -1.91
C ARG A 100 -10.43 18.27 -1.02
N ASP A 101 -9.80 19.30 -1.56
CA ASP A 101 -9.61 20.59 -0.89
C ASP A 101 -10.77 21.58 -1.07
N GLN A 102 -10.68 22.72 -0.39
CA GLN A 102 -11.65 23.82 -0.43
C GLN A 102 -11.96 24.37 -1.83
N ASP A 103 -11.00 24.27 -2.76
CA ASP A 103 -11.16 24.71 -4.15
C ASP A 103 -11.77 23.62 -5.03
N GLY A 104 -12.02 22.43 -4.45
CA GLY A 104 -12.61 21.28 -5.09
C GLY A 104 -11.61 20.43 -5.86
N LEU A 105 -10.30 20.63 -5.67
CA LEU A 105 -9.26 19.84 -6.34
C LEU A 105 -9.17 18.45 -5.72
N PHE A 106 -9.21 17.41 -6.56
CA PHE A 106 -9.12 16.02 -6.11
C PHE A 106 -7.70 15.50 -6.24
N CYS A 107 -7.20 14.81 -5.23
CA CYS A 107 -5.93 14.09 -5.27
C CYS A 107 -6.16 12.62 -4.96
N VAL A 108 -5.43 11.72 -5.62
CA VAL A 108 -5.44 10.28 -5.32
C VAL A 108 -4.05 9.84 -4.89
N PHE A 109 -4.02 9.02 -3.85
CA PHE A 109 -2.80 8.53 -3.21
C PHE A 109 -2.81 7.01 -3.21
N ILE A 110 -1.66 6.40 -3.46
CA ILE A 110 -1.48 4.95 -3.42
C ILE A 110 -0.28 4.65 -2.51
N ASP A 111 -0.50 3.80 -1.50
CA ASP A 111 0.50 3.44 -0.48
C ASP A 111 1.12 4.65 0.24
N GLY A 112 0.28 5.66 0.50
CA GLY A 112 0.67 6.87 1.24
C GLY A 112 1.32 7.96 0.39
N GLU A 113 1.56 7.72 -0.89
CA GLU A 113 2.22 8.65 -1.82
C GLU A 113 1.23 9.26 -2.81
N LEU A 114 1.38 10.55 -3.13
CA LEU A 114 0.56 11.21 -4.14
C LEU A 114 0.81 10.58 -5.51
N ASP A 115 -0.24 10.05 -6.13
CA ASP A 115 -0.15 9.38 -7.42
C ASP A 115 -0.63 10.28 -8.57
N ASN A 116 -1.73 10.99 -8.35
CA ASN A 116 -2.24 11.93 -9.34
C ASN A 116 -3.08 13.06 -8.75
N ILE A 117 -3.11 14.18 -9.46
CA ILE A 117 -3.98 15.32 -9.21
C ILE A 117 -5.05 15.34 -10.32
N GLY A 118 -6.30 15.52 -9.91
CA GLY A 118 -7.46 15.58 -10.79
C GLY A 118 -7.43 16.82 -11.68
N ALA A 119 -7.96 16.68 -12.89
CA ALA A 119 -8.01 17.78 -13.86
C ALA A 119 -9.27 18.67 -13.71
N LYS A 120 -10.21 18.29 -12.82
CA LYS A 120 -11.48 18.98 -12.62
C LYS A 120 -11.68 19.29 -11.15
N ASN A 121 -12.17 20.49 -10.87
CA ASN A 121 -12.57 20.89 -9.54
C ASN A 121 -14.07 20.67 -9.33
N HIS A 122 -14.47 20.20 -8.15
CA HIS A 122 -15.88 20.06 -7.79
C HIS A 122 -16.13 20.16 -6.28
N ILE A 123 -16.89 21.17 -5.86
CA ILE A 123 -17.20 21.47 -4.45
C ILE A 123 -18.55 20.91 -3.97
N GLY A 124 -19.32 20.23 -4.83
CA GLY A 124 -20.65 19.73 -4.46
C GLY A 124 -20.61 18.60 -3.44
N VAL A 125 -21.68 18.44 -2.66
CA VAL A 125 -21.75 17.41 -1.62
C VAL A 125 -22.05 16.05 -2.23
N PHE A 126 -21.29 15.02 -1.81
CA PHE A 126 -21.61 13.63 -2.11
C PHE A 126 -22.28 13.00 -0.88
N SER A 127 -23.50 12.50 -1.02
CA SER A 127 -24.30 11.97 0.08
C SER A 127 -24.91 10.62 -0.23
N GLY A 128 -25.19 9.86 0.84
CA GLY A 128 -25.78 8.54 0.75
C GLY A 128 -24.78 7.48 0.30
N LEU A 129 -23.54 7.58 0.77
CA LEU A 129 -22.45 6.71 0.37
C LEU A 129 -22.29 5.53 1.35
N ASP A 130 -22.18 4.34 0.79
CA ASP A 130 -22.03 3.08 1.50
C ASP A 130 -20.65 2.46 1.23
N ILE A 131 -20.01 1.92 2.27
CA ILE A 131 -18.71 1.25 2.14
C ILE A 131 -18.89 -0.05 1.36
N GLY A 132 -18.02 -0.29 0.38
CA GLY A 132 -18.07 -1.48 -0.48
C GLY A 132 -19.05 -1.37 -1.65
N ARG A 133 -19.82 -0.28 -1.73
CA ARG A 133 -20.82 -0.06 -2.78
C ARG A 133 -20.21 0.68 -3.97
N THR A 134 -20.66 0.34 -5.17
CA THR A 134 -20.23 0.94 -6.43
C THR A 134 -21.40 1.59 -7.19
N SER A 135 -21.09 2.39 -8.20
CA SER A 135 -22.04 3.10 -9.06
C SER A 135 -22.76 2.20 -10.05
N PRO A 136 -22.10 1.29 -10.80
CA PRO A 136 -22.82 0.35 -11.66
C PRO A 136 -23.77 -0.51 -10.81
N PRO A 137 -25.10 -0.44 -11.04
CA PRO A 137 -26.09 -0.94 -10.08
C PRO A 137 -26.22 -2.47 -10.04
N GLN A 138 -25.66 -3.17 -11.03
CA GLN A 138 -25.78 -4.62 -11.22
C GLN A 138 -24.52 -5.39 -10.84
N THR A 139 -23.52 -4.70 -10.31
CA THR A 139 -22.23 -5.29 -9.91
C THR A 139 -21.92 -4.94 -8.46
N GLY A 140 -21.06 -5.72 -7.84
CA GLY A 140 -20.54 -5.44 -6.51
C GLY A 140 -19.04 -5.63 -6.43
N THR A 141 -18.49 -5.19 -5.30
CA THR A 141 -17.06 -5.28 -5.01
C THR A 141 -16.70 -6.70 -4.66
N ALA A 142 -15.66 -7.24 -5.30
CA ALA A 142 -15.09 -8.54 -4.96
C ALA A 142 -13.73 -8.32 -4.27
N GLY A 143 -13.67 -8.50 -2.95
CA GLY A 143 -12.45 -8.28 -2.21
C GLY A 143 -12.61 -8.06 -0.72
N GLU A 144 -11.57 -7.44 -0.15
CA GLU A 144 -11.43 -7.21 1.28
C GLU A 144 -11.04 -5.76 1.56
N LEU A 145 -11.66 -5.15 2.55
CA LEU A 145 -11.44 -3.76 2.96
C LEU A 145 -11.09 -3.71 4.46
N MET A 146 -10.07 -2.93 4.81
CA MET A 146 -9.71 -2.69 6.22
C MET A 146 -9.25 -1.26 6.50
N GLU A 147 -9.31 -0.84 7.76
CA GLU A 147 -8.83 0.48 8.24
C GLU A 147 -9.43 1.66 7.44
N PHE A 148 -10.74 1.62 7.17
CA PHE A 148 -11.44 2.67 6.43
C PHE A 148 -11.59 3.92 7.30
N ARG A 149 -11.27 5.09 6.74
CA ARG A 149 -11.31 6.38 7.44
C ARG A 149 -11.90 7.45 6.56
N VAL A 150 -12.62 8.38 7.18
CA VAL A 150 -13.08 9.63 6.58
C VAL A 150 -12.65 10.78 7.47
N TRP A 151 -12.03 11.77 6.86
CA TRP A 151 -11.61 13.01 7.47
C TRP A 151 -12.40 14.18 6.89
N ASP A 152 -12.68 15.21 7.68
CA ASP A 152 -13.41 16.44 7.28
C ASP A 152 -12.49 17.55 6.74
N TYR A 153 -11.27 17.19 6.37
CA TYR A 153 -10.30 18.07 5.74
C TYR A 153 -9.47 17.35 4.67
N ALA A 154 -8.88 18.12 3.77
CA ALA A 154 -7.93 17.60 2.78
C ALA A 154 -6.58 17.34 3.44
N ARG A 155 -6.29 16.07 3.75
CA ARG A 155 -5.01 15.66 4.29
C ARG A 155 -3.93 15.85 3.24
N SER A 156 -2.80 16.39 3.68
CA SER A 156 -1.60 16.50 2.86
C SER A 156 -0.97 15.12 2.61
N GLU A 157 -0.15 15.04 1.57
CA GLU A 157 0.66 13.83 1.29
C GLU A 157 1.47 13.40 2.52
N ALA A 158 2.11 14.35 3.21
CA ALA A 158 2.91 14.06 4.39
C ALA A 158 2.09 13.43 5.53
N GLU A 159 0.87 13.92 5.78
CA GLU A 159 -0.02 13.37 6.80
C GLU A 159 -0.48 11.95 6.47
N ILE A 160 -0.86 11.71 5.21
CA ILE A 160 -1.28 10.37 4.75
C ILE A 160 -0.09 9.41 4.84
N ARG A 161 1.07 9.79 4.28
CA ARG A 161 2.31 9.01 4.31
C ARG A 161 2.75 8.64 5.73
N ALA A 162 2.57 9.54 6.70
CA ALA A 162 2.95 9.31 8.09
C ALA A 162 1.99 8.35 8.84
N SER A 163 0.76 8.14 8.36
CA SER A 163 -0.29 7.51 9.17
C SER A 163 -1.11 6.41 8.49
N PHE A 164 -0.92 6.16 7.18
CA PHE A 164 -1.68 5.12 6.46
C PHE A 164 -1.47 3.71 7.02
N ARG A 165 -0.31 3.45 7.66
CA ARG A 165 -0.02 2.19 8.38
C ARG A 165 -0.28 2.27 9.88
N ARG A 166 -0.62 3.43 10.45
CA ARG A 166 -0.89 3.55 11.90
C ARG A 166 -2.37 3.33 12.13
N ARG A 167 -2.75 2.60 13.18
CA ARG A 167 -4.15 2.54 13.61
C ARG A 167 -4.64 3.92 14.02
N ALA A 168 -5.71 4.40 13.39
CA ALA A 168 -6.31 5.68 13.78
C ALA A 168 -6.99 5.56 15.15
N SER A 169 -6.81 6.58 15.99
CA SER A 169 -7.56 6.74 17.24
C SER A 169 -8.83 7.54 16.95
N SER A 170 -9.96 7.15 17.55
CA SER A 170 -11.21 7.90 17.41
C SER A 170 -11.15 9.32 17.98
N ALA A 171 -10.08 9.68 18.71
CA ALA A 171 -9.86 11.01 19.26
C ALA A 171 -9.09 11.96 18.32
N GLU A 172 -8.74 11.53 17.11
CA GLU A 172 -7.97 12.35 16.19
C GLU A 172 -8.79 13.51 15.61
N PRO A 173 -8.29 14.76 15.67
CA PRO A 173 -8.97 15.91 15.09
C PRO A 173 -9.29 15.70 13.61
N GLY A 174 -10.54 15.98 13.25
CA GLY A 174 -11.05 15.87 11.88
C GLY A 174 -11.41 14.45 11.41
N LEU A 175 -11.17 13.41 12.21
CA LEU A 175 -11.61 12.05 11.89
C LEU A 175 -13.11 11.90 12.17
N VAL A 176 -13.93 11.82 11.12
CA VAL A 176 -15.40 11.77 11.23
C VAL A 176 -16.00 10.38 11.06
N ALA A 177 -15.27 9.46 10.44
CA ALA A 177 -15.64 8.04 10.43
C ALA A 177 -14.40 7.16 10.45
N HIS A 178 -14.43 6.10 11.26
CA HIS A 178 -13.35 5.13 11.34
C HIS A 178 -13.91 3.73 11.55
N PHE A 179 -13.65 2.85 10.58
CA PHE A 179 -14.00 1.44 10.63
C PHE A 179 -12.71 0.62 10.54
N PRO A 180 -12.12 0.20 11.68
CA PRO A 180 -10.93 -0.66 11.70
C PRO A 180 -11.27 -2.11 11.35
N PHE A 181 -12.57 -2.45 11.26
CA PHE A 181 -13.11 -3.80 11.03
C PHE A 181 -12.72 -4.84 12.10
N GLY A 182 -12.27 -4.38 13.28
CA GLY A 182 -11.85 -5.18 14.43
C GLY A 182 -12.77 -5.15 15.68
N GLY A 183 -13.86 -4.37 15.68
CA GLY A 183 -14.82 -4.26 16.80
C GLY A 183 -16.08 -3.42 16.47
N ASP A 184 -17.21 -3.77 17.12
CA ASP A 184 -18.60 -3.25 17.09
C ASP A 184 -19.34 -3.02 15.75
N GLU A 185 -20.68 -3.00 15.88
CA GLU A 185 -21.73 -3.23 14.87
C GLU A 185 -21.63 -2.37 13.61
N MET A 186 -21.27 -3.00 12.49
CA MET A 186 -21.53 -2.47 11.15
C MET A 186 -22.90 -2.92 10.67
N SER A 187 -23.63 -2.02 10.02
CA SER A 187 -24.86 -2.38 9.30
C SER A 187 -24.48 -3.04 7.97
N LEU A 188 -24.36 -4.37 7.96
CA LEU A 188 -23.98 -5.15 6.78
C LEU A 188 -25.21 -5.59 5.98
N ALA A 189 -25.12 -5.54 4.66
CA ALA A 189 -26.16 -5.92 3.71
C ALA A 189 -25.72 -7.08 2.79
N GLY A 190 -26.70 -7.80 2.20
CA GLY A 190 -26.47 -8.80 1.13
C GLY A 190 -25.61 -10.01 1.52
N GLY A 191 -25.43 -10.27 2.81
CA GLY A 191 -24.52 -11.33 3.28
C GLY A 191 -23.06 -10.90 3.40
N ALA A 192 -22.74 -9.61 3.26
CA ALA A 192 -21.44 -9.06 3.60
C ALA A 192 -21.09 -9.40 5.06
N TYR A 193 -19.81 -9.69 5.32
CA TYR A 193 -19.38 -10.12 6.65
C TYR A 193 -17.95 -9.68 6.95
N VAL A 194 -17.65 -9.54 8.25
CA VAL A 194 -16.30 -9.25 8.74
C VAL A 194 -15.66 -10.54 9.23
N ALA A 195 -14.52 -10.92 8.65
CA ALA A 195 -13.79 -12.13 9.04
C ALA A 195 -12.30 -11.88 9.27
N PRO A 196 -11.63 -12.73 10.06
CA PRO A 196 -10.17 -12.75 10.13
C PRO A 196 -9.55 -12.96 8.76
N ILE A 197 -8.45 -12.26 8.48
CA ILE A 197 -7.68 -12.38 7.24
C ILE A 197 -6.36 -13.11 7.49
N ALA A 198 -5.98 -13.96 6.54
CA ALA A 198 -4.77 -14.78 6.64
C ALA A 198 -3.47 -13.98 6.43
N SER A 199 -3.58 -12.80 5.81
CA SER A 199 -2.48 -11.89 5.54
C SER A 199 -3.03 -10.47 5.55
N SER A 200 -2.32 -9.55 6.18
CA SER A 200 -2.67 -8.13 6.25
C SER A 200 -1.42 -7.27 6.10
N PRO A 201 -1.57 -6.01 5.70
CA PRO A 201 -0.55 -5.00 5.94
C PRO A 201 -0.22 -4.96 7.43
N ARG A 202 1.03 -4.62 7.77
CA ARG A 202 1.39 -4.35 9.16
C ARG A 202 0.78 -3.01 9.56
N ILE A 203 -0.31 -3.06 10.32
CA ILE A 203 -0.85 -1.90 11.00
C ILE A 203 -0.08 -1.69 12.31
N LEU A 204 0.58 -0.54 12.42
CA LEU A 204 1.33 -0.12 13.60
C LEU A 204 0.35 0.30 14.70
N ASP A 205 0.54 -0.27 15.89
CA ASP A 205 0.00 0.33 17.10
C ASP A 205 0.74 1.63 17.44
N GLU A 206 0.26 2.35 18.45
CA GLU A 206 0.86 3.62 18.87
C GLU A 206 2.34 3.47 19.24
N SER A 207 2.72 2.41 19.94
CA SER A 207 4.10 2.19 20.37
C SER A 207 5.03 1.88 19.19
N ASP A 208 4.56 1.08 18.23
CA ASP A 208 5.30 0.75 17.02
C ASP A 208 5.43 1.95 16.07
N ALA A 209 4.38 2.77 15.98
CA ALA A 209 4.40 4.00 15.22
C ALA A 209 5.43 5.01 15.79
N VAL A 210 5.46 5.18 17.11
CA VAL A 210 6.45 6.03 17.79
C VAL A 210 7.87 5.53 17.50
N ARG A 211 8.14 4.22 17.64
CA ARG A 211 9.47 3.64 17.37
C ARG A 211 9.92 3.83 15.91
N GLU A 212 9.01 3.66 14.96
CA GLU A 212 9.32 3.86 13.54
C GLU A 212 9.64 5.33 13.26
N GLU A 213 8.87 6.27 13.81
CA GLU A 213 9.11 7.70 13.66
C GLU A 213 10.40 8.15 14.35
N GLU A 214 10.70 7.65 15.55
CA GLU A 214 11.99 7.86 16.22
C GLU A 214 13.17 7.37 15.37
N LYS A 215 13.03 6.19 14.74
CA LYS A 215 14.04 5.64 13.82
C LYS A 215 14.25 6.55 12.61
N LEU A 216 13.17 7.05 12.01
CA LEU A 216 13.23 7.98 10.88
C LEU A 216 13.89 9.30 11.29
N ASN A 217 13.48 9.88 12.41
CA ASN A 217 14.05 11.14 12.93
C ASN A 217 15.54 11.01 13.24
N ARG A 218 15.97 9.87 13.80
CA ARG A 218 17.39 9.59 14.02
C ARG A 218 18.18 9.64 12.71
N PHE A 219 17.69 9.02 11.63
CA PHE A 219 18.37 9.06 10.34
C PHE A 219 18.28 10.44 9.68
N ARG A 220 17.14 11.16 9.79
CA ARG A 220 17.03 12.54 9.30
C ARG A 220 18.11 13.45 9.88
N ALA A 221 18.34 13.36 11.18
CA ALA A 221 19.39 14.14 11.84
C ALA A 221 20.80 13.81 11.29
N MET A 222 21.06 12.57 10.87
CA MET A 222 22.33 12.21 10.22
C MET A 222 22.46 12.84 8.83
N LEU A 223 21.34 13.01 8.11
CA LEU A 223 21.30 13.60 6.77
C LEU A 223 21.46 15.14 6.75
N GLU A 224 21.38 15.80 7.91
CA GLU A 224 21.74 17.22 8.03
C GLU A 224 23.25 17.46 7.87
N LYS A 225 24.07 16.41 8.03
CA LYS A 225 25.50 16.48 7.78
C LYS A 225 25.80 16.44 6.28
N PRO A 226 26.81 17.19 5.80
CA PRO A 226 27.25 17.08 4.42
C PRO A 226 27.82 15.67 4.15
N GLY A 227 27.21 14.99 3.19
CA GLY A 227 27.72 13.73 2.65
C GLY A 227 28.65 13.93 1.46
N ASP A 228 29.49 12.93 1.18
CA ASP A 228 30.38 12.86 0.02
C ASP A 228 30.01 11.64 -0.84
N ALA A 229 29.55 11.89 -2.07
CA ALA A 229 29.15 10.85 -3.01
C ALA A 229 30.29 9.87 -3.36
N LYS A 230 31.56 10.31 -3.36
CA LYS A 230 32.71 9.43 -3.64
C LYS A 230 32.96 8.47 -2.48
N ARG A 231 32.75 8.91 -1.23
CA ARG A 231 32.82 8.03 -0.06
C ARG A 231 31.59 7.13 0.05
N GLY A 232 30.44 7.59 -0.45
CA GLY A 232 29.20 6.81 -0.52
C GLY A 232 29.20 5.72 -1.60
N GLU A 233 30.00 5.89 -2.67
CA GLU A 233 30.10 4.93 -3.78
C GLU A 233 30.29 3.46 -3.34
N PRO A 234 31.28 3.09 -2.50
CA PRO A 234 31.44 1.70 -2.07
C PRO A 234 30.24 1.17 -1.27
N LEU A 235 29.58 2.02 -0.46
CA LEU A 235 28.36 1.65 0.28
C LEU A 235 27.21 1.38 -0.69
N PHE A 236 27.02 2.28 -1.65
CA PHE A 236 26.00 2.16 -2.70
C PHE A 236 26.19 0.89 -3.54
N ARG A 237 27.42 0.57 -3.96
CA ARG A 237 27.70 -0.66 -4.72
C ARG A 237 27.37 -1.91 -3.92
N ASN A 238 27.71 -1.96 -2.63
CA ASN A 238 27.49 -3.13 -1.79
C ASN A 238 26.03 -3.30 -1.36
N LEU A 239 25.35 -2.21 -1.02
CA LEU A 239 23.99 -2.24 -0.46
C LEU A 239 22.90 -2.14 -1.53
N CYS A 240 23.07 -1.25 -2.50
CA CYS A 240 22.03 -0.91 -3.47
C CYS A 240 22.17 -1.72 -4.76
N LEU A 241 23.36 -1.77 -5.37
CA LEU A 241 23.56 -2.50 -6.64
C LEU A 241 23.47 -4.03 -6.51
N SER A 242 23.49 -4.56 -5.28
CA SER A 242 23.18 -5.95 -4.98
C SER A 242 21.76 -6.35 -5.37
N CYS A 243 20.85 -5.39 -5.55
CA CYS A 243 19.48 -5.63 -6.00
C CYS A 243 19.08 -4.71 -7.16
N HIS A 244 19.42 -3.43 -7.09
CA HIS A 244 19.00 -2.41 -8.06
C HIS A 244 19.96 -2.27 -9.23
N THR A 245 19.51 -1.58 -10.28
CA THR A 245 20.37 -1.17 -11.40
C THR A 245 20.52 0.34 -11.48
N VAL A 246 21.69 0.79 -11.97
CA VAL A 246 21.96 2.16 -12.40
C VAL A 246 22.85 2.12 -13.61
N ALA A 247 22.51 2.88 -14.66
CA ALA A 247 23.23 2.91 -15.93
C ALA A 247 23.53 1.50 -16.51
N GLY A 248 22.63 0.54 -16.26
CA GLY A 248 22.76 -0.86 -16.69
C GLY A 248 23.68 -1.74 -15.82
N GLU A 249 24.29 -1.20 -14.75
CA GLU A 249 25.05 -1.99 -13.77
C GLU A 249 24.18 -2.40 -12.58
N GLY A 250 24.35 -3.62 -12.06
CA GLY A 250 23.67 -4.13 -10.86
C GLY A 250 22.93 -5.44 -11.08
N ALA A 251 22.24 -5.94 -10.05
CA ALA A 251 21.62 -7.27 -10.09
C ALA A 251 20.28 -7.34 -10.83
N GLY A 252 19.57 -6.22 -10.98
CA GLY A 252 18.30 -6.17 -11.73
C GLY A 252 17.12 -6.89 -11.08
N VAL A 253 17.14 -7.03 -9.76
CA VAL A 253 16.07 -7.64 -8.98
C VAL A 253 15.09 -6.59 -8.45
N GLY A 254 15.60 -5.43 -8.02
CA GLY A 254 14.82 -4.26 -7.63
C GLY A 254 14.63 -3.28 -8.78
N PRO A 255 13.77 -2.25 -8.62
CA PRO A 255 13.57 -1.22 -9.64
C PRO A 255 14.87 -0.47 -9.93
N PRO A 256 15.07 0.05 -11.15
CA PRO A 256 16.18 0.95 -11.44
C PRO A 256 16.19 2.16 -10.48
N LEU A 257 17.38 2.62 -10.10
CA LEU A 257 17.59 3.80 -9.26
C LEU A 257 18.03 5.04 -10.05
N ASP A 258 18.10 4.94 -11.37
CA ASP A 258 18.28 6.11 -12.26
C ASP A 258 17.20 7.16 -11.97
N GLY A 259 17.57 8.44 -11.96
CA GLY A 259 16.71 9.57 -11.61
C GLY A 259 16.44 9.75 -10.11
N SER A 260 17.14 9.03 -9.22
CA SER A 260 16.98 9.23 -7.77
C SER A 260 17.32 10.65 -7.31
N SER A 261 18.10 11.41 -8.08
CA SER A 261 18.41 12.83 -7.86
C SER A 261 17.16 13.73 -7.85
N HIS A 262 16.07 13.31 -8.52
CA HIS A 262 14.82 14.05 -8.61
C HIS A 262 13.85 13.75 -7.46
N ARG A 263 14.19 12.80 -6.58
CA ARG A 263 13.36 12.42 -5.44
C ARG A 263 13.71 13.28 -4.24
N ASP A 264 12.71 13.60 -3.43
CA ASP A 264 12.98 14.27 -2.17
C ASP A 264 13.71 13.32 -1.19
N LEU A 265 14.57 13.91 -0.36
CA LEU A 265 15.46 13.16 0.51
C LEU A 265 14.70 12.36 1.59
N ASP A 266 13.56 12.88 2.06
CA ASP A 266 12.73 12.19 3.07
C ASP A 266 12.04 10.95 2.47
N SER A 267 11.54 11.04 1.23
CA SER A 267 10.99 9.90 0.50
C SER A 267 12.04 8.82 0.26
N LEU A 268 13.27 9.19 -0.14
CA LEU A 268 14.38 8.23 -0.24
C LEU A 268 14.66 7.57 1.10
N LEU A 269 14.70 8.35 2.19
CA LEU A 269 14.95 7.82 3.52
C LEU A 269 13.87 6.83 3.94
N ARG A 270 12.59 7.18 3.77
CA ARG A 270 11.46 6.31 4.11
C ARG A 270 11.48 5.03 3.28
N ALA A 271 11.76 5.12 1.98
CA ALA A 271 11.87 3.94 1.11
C ALA A 271 12.95 2.96 1.60
N ILE A 272 14.09 3.46 2.10
CA ILE A 272 15.21 2.62 2.56
C ILE A 272 15.05 2.15 4.01
N ALA A 273 14.60 3.03 4.90
CA ALA A 273 14.48 2.73 6.33
C ALA A 273 13.22 1.89 6.64
N THR A 274 12.17 2.05 5.84
CA THR A 274 10.87 1.37 5.99
C THR A 274 10.42 0.72 4.68
N PRO A 275 11.19 -0.21 4.08
CA PRO A 275 10.91 -0.74 2.74
C PRO A 275 9.61 -1.55 2.66
N ASN A 276 9.10 -2.02 3.80
CA ASN A 276 7.79 -2.68 3.91
C ASN A 276 6.61 -1.70 4.01
N ALA A 277 6.88 -0.39 4.04
CA ALA A 277 5.87 0.64 4.16
C ALA A 277 5.03 0.75 2.90
N ALA A 278 5.72 0.96 1.80
CA ALA A 278 5.18 1.17 0.47
C ALA A 278 6.18 0.56 -0.51
N PHE A 279 5.73 -0.39 -1.32
CA PHE A 279 6.54 -1.00 -2.38
C PHE A 279 5.61 -1.42 -3.50
N GLU A 280 6.09 -1.37 -4.74
CA GLU A 280 5.28 -1.83 -5.86
C GLU A 280 5.05 -3.35 -5.75
N PRO A 281 3.84 -3.85 -6.01
CA PRO A 281 3.53 -5.28 -5.85
C PRO A 281 4.46 -6.23 -6.62
N GLY A 282 5.06 -5.77 -7.72
CA GLY A 282 6.06 -6.52 -8.47
C GLY A 282 7.30 -6.90 -7.65
N TYR A 283 7.67 -6.12 -6.63
CA TYR A 283 8.85 -6.35 -5.79
C TYR A 283 8.51 -7.02 -4.44
N ARG A 284 7.40 -7.77 -4.37
CA ARG A 284 7.04 -8.60 -3.21
C ARG A 284 8.00 -9.77 -3.04
N THR A 285 8.27 -10.14 -1.79
CA THR A 285 8.92 -11.43 -1.52
C THR A 285 8.00 -12.58 -1.93
N TYR A 286 8.51 -13.52 -2.72
CA TYR A 286 7.86 -14.78 -3.05
C TYR A 286 8.42 -15.90 -2.18
N ARG A 287 7.52 -16.69 -1.58
CA ARG A 287 7.86 -17.90 -0.83
C ARG A 287 7.44 -19.13 -1.65
N LEU A 288 8.40 -19.99 -1.90
CA LEU A 288 8.20 -21.29 -2.53
C LEU A 288 8.52 -22.40 -1.53
N GLU A 289 7.67 -23.40 -1.49
CA GLU A 289 7.82 -24.58 -0.66
C GLU A 289 7.80 -25.83 -1.53
N THR A 290 8.80 -26.69 -1.35
CA THR A 290 8.93 -27.95 -2.10
C THR A 290 8.25 -29.12 -1.38
N HIS A 291 7.97 -30.20 -2.10
CA HIS A 291 7.50 -31.45 -1.52
C HIS A 291 8.53 -32.09 -0.58
N GLY A 292 9.82 -31.78 -0.76
CA GLY A 292 10.92 -32.16 0.14
C GLY A 292 10.96 -31.37 1.45
N GLY A 293 10.15 -30.31 1.57
CA GLY A 293 10.09 -29.45 2.76
C GLY A 293 11.07 -28.28 2.74
N GLU A 294 11.78 -28.06 1.63
CA GLU A 294 12.63 -26.88 1.47
C GLU A 294 11.77 -25.64 1.28
N MET A 295 12.22 -24.52 1.84
CA MET A 295 11.58 -23.22 1.68
C MET A 295 12.58 -22.23 1.11
N TYR A 296 12.18 -21.62 0.00
CA TYR A 296 12.92 -20.55 -0.64
C TYR A 296 12.13 -19.25 -0.53
N GLU A 297 12.80 -18.18 -0.12
CA GLU A 297 12.22 -16.84 -0.08
C GLU A 297 13.09 -15.89 -0.88
N GLY A 298 12.52 -15.32 -1.94
CA GLY A 298 13.25 -14.40 -2.79
C GLY A 298 12.35 -13.59 -3.70
N TYR A 299 12.92 -13.03 -4.77
CA TYR A 299 12.18 -12.34 -5.81
C TYR A 299 11.70 -13.33 -6.87
N LEU A 300 10.44 -13.22 -7.30
CA LEU A 300 9.92 -14.07 -8.37
C LEU A 300 10.45 -13.58 -9.72
N VAL A 301 11.47 -14.26 -10.26
CA VAL A 301 12.04 -13.91 -11.57
C VAL A 301 11.14 -14.41 -12.69
N LYS A 302 10.66 -15.66 -12.58
CA LYS A 302 9.83 -16.31 -13.59
C LYS A 302 9.00 -17.43 -12.97
N GLN A 303 7.79 -17.62 -13.48
CA GLN A 303 6.99 -18.81 -13.23
C GLN A 303 6.29 -19.22 -14.53
N ASP A 304 6.44 -20.48 -14.93
CA ASP A 304 5.80 -21.06 -16.11
C ASP A 304 5.47 -22.55 -15.88
N GLU A 305 5.08 -23.26 -16.95
CA GLU A 305 4.70 -24.67 -16.89
C GLU A 305 5.86 -25.61 -16.49
N LEU A 306 7.12 -25.18 -16.66
CA LEU A 306 8.29 -25.98 -16.29
C LEU A 306 8.61 -25.85 -14.81
N GLY A 307 8.35 -24.69 -14.22
CA GLY A 307 8.67 -24.45 -12.81
C GLY A 307 8.75 -22.97 -12.43
N THR A 308 9.48 -22.71 -11.36
CA THR A 308 9.63 -21.36 -10.78
C THR A 308 11.08 -20.99 -10.58
N THR A 309 11.48 -19.82 -11.09
CA THR A 309 12.79 -19.22 -10.87
C THR A 309 12.72 -18.15 -9.78
N ILE A 310 13.53 -18.30 -8.74
CA ILE A 310 13.62 -17.35 -7.62
C ILE A 310 14.99 -16.70 -7.61
N GLY A 311 15.01 -15.37 -7.56
CA GLY A 311 16.21 -14.57 -7.42
C GLY A 311 16.47 -14.18 -5.98
N PHE A 312 17.76 -14.04 -5.64
CA PHE A 312 18.24 -13.64 -4.33
C PHE A 312 19.13 -12.40 -4.46
N MET A 313 19.49 -11.84 -3.29
CA MET A 313 20.46 -10.74 -3.22
C MET A 313 21.78 -11.12 -3.90
N GLY A 314 22.36 -10.15 -4.61
CA GLY A 314 23.60 -10.36 -5.37
C GLY A 314 23.38 -11.06 -6.72
N GLY A 315 22.12 -11.30 -7.12
CA GLY A 315 21.78 -11.81 -8.45
C GLY A 315 21.80 -13.34 -8.58
N ALA A 316 22.07 -14.08 -7.50
CA ALA A 316 21.94 -15.53 -7.50
C ALA A 316 20.49 -15.94 -7.81
N GLN A 317 20.30 -17.01 -8.57
CA GLN A 317 18.98 -17.56 -8.89
C GLN A 317 18.95 -19.06 -8.68
N ILE A 318 17.78 -19.58 -8.34
CA ILE A 318 17.47 -21.01 -8.38
C ILE A 318 16.28 -21.23 -9.28
N PHE A 319 16.24 -22.41 -9.91
CA PHE A 319 15.06 -22.92 -10.58
C PHE A 319 14.58 -24.16 -9.83
N VAL A 320 13.27 -24.23 -9.58
CA VAL A 320 12.61 -25.38 -8.95
C VAL A 320 11.57 -25.90 -9.92
N GLU A 321 11.65 -27.20 -10.25
CA GLU A 321 10.76 -27.84 -11.20
C GLU A 321 9.31 -27.89 -10.68
N PHE A 322 8.34 -27.76 -11.59
CA PHE A 322 6.91 -27.75 -11.23
C PHE A 322 6.51 -28.97 -10.38
N THR A 323 7.06 -30.14 -10.67
CA THR A 323 6.78 -31.40 -9.95
C THR A 323 7.32 -31.43 -8.52
N GLU A 324 8.28 -30.57 -8.18
CA GLU A 324 8.82 -30.43 -6.82
C GLU A 324 8.06 -29.40 -5.99
N ILE A 325 7.29 -28.53 -6.64
CA ILE A 325 6.60 -27.41 -5.98
C ILE A 325 5.34 -27.90 -5.27
N ARG A 326 5.34 -27.77 -3.95
CA ARG A 326 4.15 -27.99 -3.13
C ARG A 326 3.25 -26.76 -3.11
N ARG A 327 3.84 -25.57 -2.95
CA ARG A 327 3.12 -24.30 -2.83
C ARG A 327 4.03 -23.11 -3.13
N GLY A 328 3.52 -22.17 -3.91
CA GLY A 328 4.12 -20.84 -4.10
C GLY A 328 3.14 -19.74 -3.69
N ARG A 329 3.63 -18.66 -3.07
CA ARG A 329 2.83 -17.47 -2.77
C ARG A 329 3.68 -16.22 -2.57
N PHE A 330 3.12 -15.07 -2.88
CA PHE A 330 3.67 -13.79 -2.42
C PHE A 330 3.42 -13.59 -0.92
N LEU A 331 4.34 -12.90 -0.27
CA LEU A 331 4.23 -12.40 1.09
C LEU A 331 3.93 -10.90 1.08
N ASP A 332 3.27 -10.39 2.12
CA ASP A 332 3.00 -8.95 2.29
C ASP A 332 4.21 -8.22 2.88
N ARG A 333 5.36 -8.36 2.22
CA ARG A 333 6.59 -7.62 2.55
C ARG A 333 7.44 -7.42 1.30
N SER A 334 8.19 -6.33 1.29
CA SER A 334 9.13 -5.99 0.22
C SER A 334 10.25 -7.03 0.14
N PHE A 335 10.77 -7.24 -1.07
CA PHE A 335 12.03 -7.94 -1.26
C PHE A 335 13.22 -7.10 -0.77
N MET A 336 13.10 -5.76 -0.75
CA MET A 336 14.08 -4.88 -0.14
C MET A 336 14.10 -5.09 1.38
N LEU A 337 15.27 -5.40 1.91
CA LEU A 337 15.43 -5.75 3.33
C LEU A 337 15.34 -4.51 4.23
N PRO A 338 14.64 -4.60 5.37
CA PRO A 338 14.70 -3.56 6.39
C PRO A 338 16.08 -3.57 7.08
N GLY A 339 16.47 -2.42 7.62
CA GLY A 339 17.66 -2.31 8.48
C GLY A 339 18.99 -2.15 7.75
N LEU A 340 18.98 -1.88 6.43
CA LEU A 340 20.19 -1.60 5.64
C LEU A 340 21.05 -0.47 6.21
N LEU A 341 20.43 0.49 6.91
CA LEU A 341 21.11 1.64 7.51
C LEU A 341 21.54 1.39 8.96
N ASP A 342 21.08 0.32 9.62
CA ASP A 342 21.18 0.18 11.08
C ASP A 342 22.63 -0.07 11.56
N THR A 343 23.51 -0.56 10.68
CA THR A 343 24.93 -0.80 10.98
C THR A 343 25.87 0.30 10.50
N LEU A 344 25.34 1.32 9.81
CA LEU A 344 26.14 2.43 9.29
C LEU A 344 26.29 3.51 10.37
N ASP A 345 27.47 4.12 10.42
CA ASP A 345 27.65 5.33 11.24
C ASP A 345 27.02 6.56 10.56
N GLU A 346 26.97 7.67 11.30
CA GLU A 346 26.31 8.90 10.86
C GLU A 346 26.90 9.46 9.56
N GLN A 347 28.22 9.36 9.37
CA GLN A 347 28.87 9.88 8.15
C GLN A 347 28.66 8.94 6.97
N MET A 348 28.68 7.62 7.20
CA MET A 348 28.36 6.62 6.18
C MET A 348 26.92 6.79 5.65
N VAL A 349 25.96 7.08 6.53
CA VAL A 349 24.57 7.38 6.12
C VAL A 349 24.55 8.63 5.25
N ALA A 350 25.14 9.74 5.69
CA ALA A 350 25.19 10.98 4.90
C ALA A 350 25.87 10.79 3.54
N ASP A 351 27.01 10.07 3.50
CA ASP A 351 27.76 9.78 2.28
C ASP A 351 26.95 8.89 1.30
N LEU A 352 26.27 7.86 1.80
CA LEU A 352 25.39 7.00 0.98
C LEU A 352 24.26 7.81 0.33
N PHE A 353 23.60 8.67 1.10
CA PHE A 353 22.52 9.49 0.58
C PHE A 353 23.02 10.56 -0.39
N ALA A 354 24.20 11.16 -0.15
CA ALA A 354 24.83 12.03 -1.13
C ALA A 354 25.11 11.31 -2.46
N LYS A 355 25.47 10.02 -2.41
CA LYS A 355 25.62 9.20 -3.61
C LYS A 355 24.27 8.95 -4.30
N LEU A 356 23.23 8.55 -3.56
CA LEU A 356 21.88 8.31 -4.10
C LEU A 356 21.28 9.56 -4.76
N SER A 357 21.46 10.73 -4.14
CA SER A 357 21.01 12.01 -4.68
C SER A 357 21.82 12.50 -5.88
N SER A 358 22.89 11.80 -6.27
CA SER A 358 23.70 12.11 -7.46
C SER A 358 23.33 11.27 -8.69
N LEU A 359 22.39 10.33 -8.54
CA LEU A 359 21.98 9.41 -9.61
C LEU A 359 20.92 10.09 -10.49
N ASP A 360 21.29 10.42 -11.73
CA ASP A 360 20.41 11.06 -12.72
C ASP A 360 19.62 10.05 -13.56
#